data_AF-A0A4Z0AQA5-F1
#
_entry.id   AF-A0A4Z0AQA5-F1
#
_cell.length_a   1.000
_cell.length_b   1.000
_cell.length_c   1.000
_cell.angle_alpha   90.00
_cell.angle_beta   90.00
_cell.angle_gamma   90.00
#
_symmetry.space_group_name_H-M   'P 1'
#
loop_
_entity.id
_entity.type
_entity.pdbx_description
1 polymer ?
#
loop_
_entity_poly.entity_id
_entity_poly.type
_entity_poly.pdbx_seq_one_letter_code
_entity_poly.pdbx_strand_id
1 'polypeptide(L)'
;MVGDFGAETDSHVQDPSLIASTFNAFDARLKLLETPKETSLLEKFQKRGSLLALMIGILLSAVSVFNVFWTQPKESALKNMAEFNKTVSAVSNLRQSMLQVNYQSNNEEMKVALNSMVTPQVLINIQYATSLLPEVGDSAGIPQLIVLIAEAMNFYDWDSAERLVNEAVSRKSIPTLQAEALRYKARLMFLRGRAQDGRNAFEQAVLAIRNEPGWGINGMRASLVSDWVVAEALFGDCNLSSARVQQFVEFVTQPQIQTPTKLGLIAALRSQLSQQNRCVMPGELSAL
;
A
#
# COMPACT_ATOMS: atom_id res chain seq x y z
N MET A 1 40.48 -45.58 46.29
CA MET A 1 39.77 -44.54 47.08
C MET A 1 38.92 -43.80 46.05
N VAL A 2 37.63 -44.10 45.84
CA VAL A 2 36.46 -43.83 46.70
C VAL A 2 36.47 -42.37 47.19
N GLY A 3 35.50 -41.51 46.90
CA GLY A 3 34.24 -41.68 46.17
C GLY A 3 33.47 -40.36 45.96
N ASP A 4 32.47 -40.46 45.08
CA ASP A 4 31.05 -40.08 45.15
C ASP A 4 30.51 -38.67 45.55
N PHE A 5 29.35 -38.39 44.92
CA PHE A 5 28.37 -37.28 44.99
C PHE A 5 28.74 -35.95 44.32
N GLY A 6 27.92 -35.33 43.45
CA GLY A 6 26.55 -35.58 43.00
C GLY A 6 25.94 -34.28 42.43
N ALA A 7 24.88 -34.44 41.62
CA ALA A 7 23.96 -33.43 41.02
C ALA A 7 24.44 -32.62 39.79
N GLU A 8 23.64 -32.30 38.77
CA GLU A 8 22.34 -32.74 38.21
C GLU A 8 22.16 -31.83 36.97
N THR A 9 21.77 -32.38 35.80
CA THR A 9 20.71 -31.83 34.91
C THR A 9 20.65 -32.54 33.54
N ASP A 10 19.57 -33.30 33.42
CA ASP A 10 18.71 -33.64 32.28
C ASP A 10 19.17 -33.41 30.83
N SER A 11 19.37 -34.56 30.18
CA SER A 11 19.25 -34.76 28.75
C SER A 11 17.78 -34.82 28.31
N HIS A 12 17.41 -33.93 27.39
CA HIS A 12 16.25 -34.06 26.52
C HIS A 12 16.34 -35.38 25.73
N VAL A 13 15.51 -36.36 26.07
CA VAL A 13 15.21 -37.51 25.20
C VAL A 13 13.71 -37.49 24.95
N GLN A 14 13.34 -37.08 23.75
CA GLN A 14 11.99 -37.24 23.20
C GLN A 14 11.67 -38.72 23.15
N ASP A 15 10.76 -39.16 24.01
CA ASP A 15 10.31 -40.55 24.12
C ASP A 15 9.39 -40.92 22.94
N PRO A 16 9.79 -41.78 21.99
CA PRO A 16 8.92 -42.28 20.92
C PRO A 16 7.88 -43.31 21.44
N SER A 17 7.88 -43.59 22.74
CA SER A 17 7.05 -44.59 23.42
C SER A 17 5.57 -44.19 23.54
N LEU A 18 5.24 -42.90 23.50
CA LEU A 18 3.86 -42.40 23.59
C LEU A 18 3.07 -42.55 22.28
N ILE A 19 3.74 -42.47 21.13
CA ILE A 19 3.11 -42.68 19.81
C ILE A 19 2.93 -44.18 19.55
N ALA A 20 3.95 -45.00 19.88
CA ALA A 20 3.86 -46.44 19.71
C ALA A 20 2.81 -47.10 20.64
N SER A 21 2.65 -46.59 21.87
CA SER A 21 1.62 -47.09 22.79
C SER A 21 0.19 -46.70 22.39
N THR A 22 0.00 -45.52 21.77
CA THR A 22 -1.30 -45.13 21.21
C THR A 22 -1.66 -45.99 19.99
N PHE A 23 -0.73 -46.26 19.08
CA PHE A 23 -1.00 -47.14 17.92
C PHE A 23 -1.30 -48.59 18.34
N ASN A 24 -0.56 -49.14 19.31
CA ASN A 24 -0.83 -50.49 19.82
C ASN A 24 -2.18 -50.58 20.56
N ALA A 25 -2.61 -49.52 21.25
CA ALA A 25 -3.92 -49.45 21.88
C ALA A 25 -5.07 -49.33 20.86
N PHE A 26 -4.83 -48.69 19.71
CA PHE A 26 -5.78 -48.65 18.59
C PHE A 26 -5.87 -50.01 17.87
N ASP A 27 -4.74 -50.68 17.67
CA ASP A 27 -4.67 -51.97 16.96
C ASP A 27 -5.28 -53.13 17.79
N ALA A 28 -5.09 -53.10 19.11
CA ALA A 28 -5.76 -54.02 20.03
C ALA A 28 -7.29 -53.80 20.09
N ARG A 29 -7.76 -52.55 19.94
CA ARG A 29 -9.20 -52.25 19.83
C ARG A 29 -9.80 -52.67 18.50
N LEU A 30 -9.02 -52.63 17.41
CA LEU A 30 -9.44 -53.12 16.09
C LEU A 30 -9.60 -54.64 16.05
N LYS A 31 -8.66 -55.39 16.64
CA LYS A 31 -8.75 -56.86 16.73
C LYS A 31 -9.94 -57.37 17.57
N LEU A 32 -10.36 -56.61 18.59
CA LEU A 32 -11.55 -56.92 19.38
C LEU A 32 -12.87 -56.68 18.64
N LEU A 33 -12.85 -55.98 17.50
CA LEU A 33 -14.02 -55.73 16.65
C LEU A 33 -14.17 -56.72 15.49
N GLU A 34 -13.20 -57.63 15.29
CA GLU A 34 -13.13 -58.56 14.15
C GLU A 34 -13.61 -59.98 14.43
N THR A 35 -14.00 -60.34 15.66
CA THR A 35 -14.61 -61.66 15.94
C THR A 35 -16.15 -61.55 15.93
N PRO A 36 -16.85 -62.02 14.88
CA PRO A 36 -18.30 -61.88 14.79
C PRO A 36 -19.00 -63.01 15.54
N LYS A 37 -19.96 -62.67 16.42
CA LYS A 37 -20.98 -63.59 16.93
C LYS A 37 -22.35 -63.15 16.40
N GLU A 38 -23.19 -64.12 16.11
CA GLU A 38 -24.32 -64.03 15.17
C GLU A 38 -25.39 -62.96 15.45
N THR A 39 -25.70 -62.22 14.38
CA THR A 39 -26.99 -61.68 13.93
C THR A 39 -27.98 -61.09 14.94
N SER A 40 -27.94 -59.76 15.06
CA SER A 40 -29.08 -58.95 15.50
C SER A 40 -29.25 -57.76 14.56
N LEU A 41 -30.48 -57.53 14.06
CA LEU A 41 -30.82 -56.39 13.19
C LEU A 41 -30.48 -55.03 13.83
N LEU A 42 -30.39 -55.00 15.17
CA LEU A 42 -30.06 -53.84 15.98
C LEU A 42 -28.60 -53.40 15.78
N GLU A 43 -27.66 -54.33 15.60
CA GLU A 43 -26.26 -54.04 15.28
C GLU A 43 -26.08 -53.46 13.87
N LYS A 44 -26.90 -53.89 12.90
CA LYS A 44 -26.91 -53.30 11.55
C LYS A 44 -27.39 -51.85 11.59
N PHE A 45 -28.37 -51.51 12.42
CA PHE A 45 -28.81 -50.13 12.61
C PHE A 45 -27.79 -49.30 13.39
N GLN A 46 -27.14 -49.88 14.41
CA GLN A 46 -26.14 -49.19 15.22
C GLN A 46 -24.83 -48.94 14.45
N LYS A 47 -24.39 -49.89 13.61
CA LYS A 47 -23.27 -49.69 12.67
C LYS A 47 -23.60 -48.66 11.59
N ARG A 48 -24.83 -48.63 11.07
CA ARG A 48 -25.28 -47.59 10.11
C ARG A 48 -25.41 -46.22 10.76
N GLY A 49 -25.88 -46.15 12.02
CA GLY A 49 -25.96 -44.92 12.80
C GLY A 49 -24.59 -44.37 13.19
N SER A 50 -23.65 -45.24 13.57
CA SER A 50 -22.25 -44.88 13.82
C SER A 50 -21.54 -44.40 12.55
N LEU A 51 -21.77 -45.05 11.41
CA LEU A 51 -21.20 -44.64 10.12
C LEU A 51 -21.83 -43.35 9.60
N LEU A 52 -23.13 -43.13 9.83
CA LEU A 52 -23.80 -41.84 9.58
C LEU A 52 -23.27 -40.74 10.50
N ALA A 53 -23.09 -41.00 11.79
CA ALA A 53 -22.52 -40.04 12.73
C ALA A 53 -21.06 -39.70 12.37
N LEU A 54 -20.29 -40.68 11.91
CA LEU A 54 -18.92 -40.48 11.44
C LEU A 54 -18.88 -39.70 10.13
N MET A 55 -19.78 -39.97 9.19
CA MET A 55 -19.94 -39.20 7.95
C MET A 55 -20.41 -37.77 8.21
N ILE A 56 -21.35 -37.57 9.14
CA ILE A 56 -21.80 -36.23 9.57
C ILE A 56 -20.66 -35.49 10.28
N GLY A 57 -19.90 -36.17 11.13
CA GLY A 57 -18.70 -35.61 11.76
C GLY A 57 -17.66 -35.18 10.74
N ILE A 58 -17.36 -36.02 9.74
CA ILE A 58 -16.45 -35.68 8.63
C ILE A 58 -16.99 -34.51 7.80
N LEU A 59 -18.29 -34.48 7.49
CA LEU A 59 -18.92 -33.38 6.76
C LEU A 59 -18.87 -32.06 7.55
N LEU A 60 -19.16 -32.10 8.85
CA LEU A 60 -19.07 -30.91 9.72
C LEU A 60 -17.62 -30.44 9.87
N SER A 61 -16.67 -31.35 9.99
CA SER A 61 -15.23 -31.02 9.96
C SER A 61 -14.82 -30.43 8.63
N ALA A 62 -15.28 -30.98 7.50
CA ALA A 62 -14.99 -30.45 6.17
C ALA A 62 -15.62 -29.06 5.95
N VAL A 63 -16.85 -28.83 6.43
CA VAL A 63 -17.49 -27.50 6.41
C VAL A 63 -16.77 -26.53 7.33
N SER A 64 -16.32 -26.95 8.51
CA SER A 64 -15.53 -26.11 9.43
C SER A 64 -14.19 -25.72 8.82
N VAL A 65 -13.46 -26.67 8.22
CA VAL A 65 -12.22 -26.42 7.50
C VAL A 65 -12.49 -25.51 6.30
N PHE A 66 -13.51 -25.79 5.50
CA PHE A 66 -13.87 -24.91 4.39
C PHE A 66 -14.20 -23.50 4.88
N ASN A 67 -14.91 -23.37 6.02
CA ASN A 67 -15.29 -22.07 6.54
C ASN A 67 -14.07 -21.25 7.02
N VAL A 68 -13.17 -21.90 7.76
CA VAL A 68 -11.95 -21.30 8.31
C VAL A 68 -10.94 -20.98 7.21
N PHE A 69 -10.79 -21.84 6.21
CA PHE A 69 -9.77 -21.67 5.16
C PHE A 69 -10.24 -20.92 3.92
N TRP A 70 -11.55 -20.86 3.63
CA TRP A 70 -12.06 -20.26 2.40
C TRP A 70 -13.00 -19.07 2.59
N THR A 71 -13.96 -19.10 3.51
CA THR A 71 -14.94 -18.02 3.65
C THR A 71 -14.50 -16.92 4.61
N GLN A 72 -13.99 -17.25 5.80
CA GLN A 72 -13.51 -16.23 6.75
C GLN A 72 -12.37 -15.36 6.21
N PRO A 73 -11.35 -15.89 5.50
CA PRO A 73 -10.29 -15.06 4.92
C PRO A 73 -10.81 -14.14 3.81
N LYS A 74 -11.80 -14.58 3.04
CA LYS A 74 -12.41 -13.75 1.99
C LYS A 74 -13.29 -12.64 2.56
N GLU A 75 -14.07 -12.94 3.59
CA GLU A 75 -14.93 -11.96 4.24
C GLU A 75 -14.12 -10.90 4.98
N SER A 76 -13.06 -11.30 5.69
CA SER A 76 -12.12 -10.36 6.32
C SER A 76 -11.38 -9.51 5.29
N ALA A 77 -10.86 -10.10 4.20
CA ALA A 77 -10.23 -9.33 3.13
C ALA A 77 -11.18 -8.30 2.50
N LEU A 78 -12.45 -8.67 2.25
CA LEU A 78 -13.46 -7.73 1.74
C LEU A 78 -13.79 -6.62 2.73
N LYS A 79 -13.94 -6.96 4.01
CA LYS A 79 -14.18 -5.98 5.08
C LYS A 79 -13.01 -5.00 5.18
N ASN A 80 -11.79 -5.50 5.21
CA ASN A 80 -10.56 -4.70 5.31
C ASN A 80 -10.40 -3.79 4.10
N MET A 81 -10.71 -4.28 2.89
CA MET A 81 -10.71 -3.46 1.68
C MET A 81 -11.81 -2.39 1.70
N ALA A 82 -13.01 -2.72 2.19
CA ALA A 82 -14.09 -1.74 2.33
C ALA A 82 -13.72 -0.64 3.35
N GLU A 83 -13.10 -1.03 4.45
CA GLU A 83 -12.63 -0.13 5.51
C GLU A 83 -11.46 0.75 5.03
N PHE A 84 -10.53 0.18 4.27
CA PHE A 84 -9.48 0.92 3.59
C PHE A 84 -10.06 1.96 2.62
N ASN A 85 -10.98 1.57 1.74
CA ASN A 85 -11.62 2.47 0.79
C ASN A 85 -12.41 3.60 1.47
N LYS A 86 -13.14 3.26 2.55
CA LYS A 86 -13.87 4.23 3.36
C LYS A 86 -12.92 5.26 3.97
N THR A 87 -11.77 4.80 4.46
CA THR A 87 -10.75 5.65 5.09
C THR A 87 -10.08 6.57 4.06
N VAL A 88 -9.69 6.04 2.90
CA VAL A 88 -9.16 6.84 1.77
C VAL A 88 -10.17 7.91 1.33
N SER A 89 -11.44 7.54 1.22
CA SER A 89 -12.51 8.49 0.85
C SER A 89 -12.71 9.57 1.91
N ALA A 90 -12.61 9.21 3.20
CA ALA A 90 -12.70 10.16 4.30
C ALA A 90 -11.55 11.18 4.25
N VAL A 91 -10.31 10.73 3.98
CA VAL A 91 -9.15 11.61 3.78
C VAL A 91 -9.40 12.60 2.63
N SER A 92 -9.83 12.09 1.47
CA SER A 92 -10.09 12.93 0.29
C SER A 92 -11.21 13.96 0.55
N ASN A 93 -12.31 13.54 1.19
CA ASN A 93 -13.44 14.41 1.48
C ASN A 93 -13.08 15.53 2.46
N LEU A 94 -12.38 15.19 3.56
CA LEU A 94 -11.92 16.17 4.53
C LEU A 94 -11.01 17.21 3.89
N ARG A 95 -10.11 16.79 3.01
CA ARG A 95 -9.23 17.69 2.25
C ARG A 95 -10.01 18.59 1.30
N GLN A 96 -10.96 18.03 0.55
CA GLN A 96 -11.79 18.80 -0.36
C GLN A 96 -12.62 19.86 0.38
N SER A 97 -13.22 19.51 1.53
CA SER A 97 -13.94 20.46 2.38
C SER A 97 -13.02 21.57 2.90
N MET A 98 -11.79 21.24 3.30
CA MET A 98 -10.79 22.21 3.73
C MET A 98 -10.39 23.18 2.60
N LEU A 99 -10.13 22.65 1.40
CA LEU A 99 -9.81 23.47 0.23
C LEU A 99 -10.99 24.39 -0.13
N GLN A 100 -12.20 23.86 -0.14
CA GLN A 100 -13.40 24.65 -0.42
C GLN A 100 -13.53 25.83 0.55
N VAL A 101 -13.37 25.61 1.86
CA VAL A 101 -13.41 26.68 2.86
C VAL A 101 -12.28 27.69 2.65
N ASN A 102 -11.06 27.23 2.35
CA ASN A 102 -9.92 28.12 2.12
C ASN A 102 -10.12 29.03 0.89
N TYR A 103 -10.82 28.55 -0.15
CA TYR A 103 -11.13 29.34 -1.34
C TYR A 103 -12.39 30.21 -1.20
N GLN A 104 -13.40 29.76 -0.45
CA GLN A 104 -14.70 30.43 -0.35
C GLN A 104 -14.82 31.38 0.83
N SER A 105 -14.00 31.21 1.88
CA SER A 105 -14.06 32.02 3.09
C SER A 105 -12.93 33.04 3.15
N ASN A 106 -13.29 34.28 3.51
CA ASN A 106 -12.33 35.33 3.89
C ASN A 106 -12.08 35.39 5.41
N ASN A 107 -12.71 34.50 6.19
CA ASN A 107 -12.55 34.46 7.65
C ASN A 107 -11.35 33.58 8.03
N GLU A 108 -10.24 34.20 8.43
CA GLU A 108 -9.01 33.51 8.84
C GLU A 108 -9.17 32.70 10.13
N GLU A 109 -9.98 33.15 11.09
CA GLU A 109 -10.24 32.40 12.34
C GLU A 109 -10.96 31.08 12.03
N MET A 110 -11.89 31.11 11.06
CA MET A 110 -12.58 29.91 10.59
C MET A 110 -11.62 28.94 9.88
N LYS A 111 -10.67 29.46 9.08
CA LYS A 111 -9.64 28.63 8.43
C LYS A 111 -8.74 27.96 9.47
N VAL A 112 -8.29 28.70 10.49
CA VAL A 112 -7.46 28.17 11.57
C VAL A 112 -8.21 27.12 12.40
N ALA A 113 -9.46 27.38 12.77
CA ALA A 113 -10.29 26.43 13.50
C ALA A 113 -10.57 25.16 12.69
N LEU A 114 -10.80 25.29 11.38
CA LEU A 114 -10.96 24.13 10.51
C LEU A 114 -9.65 23.32 10.44
N ASN A 115 -8.51 23.98 10.32
CA ASN A 115 -7.21 23.31 10.29
C ASN A 115 -6.95 22.52 11.58
N SER A 116 -7.29 23.08 12.74
CA SER A 116 -7.09 22.39 14.03
C SER A 116 -8.00 21.18 14.23
N MET A 117 -9.19 21.17 13.62
CA MET A 117 -10.11 20.03 13.68
C MET A 117 -9.81 18.96 12.61
N VAL A 118 -9.50 19.38 11.38
CA VAL A 118 -9.34 18.48 10.24
C VAL A 118 -8.00 17.78 10.26
N THR A 119 -6.92 18.48 10.60
CA THR A 119 -5.55 17.94 10.55
C THR A 119 -5.39 16.65 11.38
N PRO A 120 -5.82 16.60 12.66
CA PRO A 120 -5.69 15.36 13.44
C PRO A 120 -6.50 14.21 12.85
N GLN A 121 -7.70 14.49 12.33
CA GLN A 121 -8.55 13.45 11.75
C GLN A 121 -7.95 12.86 10.47
N VAL A 122 -7.34 13.70 9.62
CA VAL A 122 -6.66 13.24 8.41
C VAL A 122 -5.46 12.37 8.77
N LEU A 123 -4.64 12.78 9.75
CA LEU A 123 -3.51 11.99 10.24
C LEU A 123 -3.95 10.63 10.79
N ILE A 124 -4.99 10.60 11.63
CA ILE A 124 -5.55 9.34 12.16
C ILE A 124 -5.99 8.43 11.02
N ASN A 125 -6.70 8.97 10.02
CA ASN A 125 -7.17 8.19 8.88
C ASN A 125 -5.99 7.66 8.02
N ILE A 126 -4.93 8.45 7.81
CA ILE A 126 -3.72 8.00 7.08
C ILE A 126 -3.05 6.87 7.83
N GLN A 127 -2.82 7.02 9.13
CA GLN A 127 -2.19 5.99 9.97
C GLN A 127 -3.03 4.72 9.99
N TYR A 128 -4.35 4.86 10.11
CA TYR A 128 -5.26 3.73 10.09
C TYR A 128 -5.26 3.00 8.74
N ALA A 129 -5.38 3.72 7.62
CA ALA A 129 -5.30 3.13 6.29
C ALA A 129 -3.94 2.45 6.06
N THR A 130 -2.85 3.06 6.53
CA THR A 130 -1.49 2.48 6.46
C THR A 130 -1.39 1.19 7.28
N SER A 131 -2.05 1.13 8.44
CA SER A 131 -2.08 -0.07 9.28
C SER A 131 -2.86 -1.23 8.64
N LEU A 132 -3.83 -0.95 7.76
CA LEU A 132 -4.60 -1.95 7.02
C LEU A 132 -3.86 -2.50 5.78
N LEU A 133 -2.78 -1.85 5.32
CA LEU A 133 -2.05 -2.28 4.12
C LEU A 133 -1.63 -3.75 4.13
N PRO A 134 -1.07 -4.32 5.22
CA PRO A 134 -0.68 -5.73 5.26
C PRO A 134 -1.87 -6.67 5.06
N GLU A 135 -3.06 -6.26 5.49
CA GLU A 135 -4.28 -7.06 5.42
C GLU A 135 -4.99 -6.93 4.06
N VAL A 136 -4.89 -5.76 3.42
CA VAL A 136 -5.45 -5.48 2.10
C VAL A 136 -4.54 -6.01 0.98
N GLY A 137 -3.22 -5.99 1.21
CA GLY A 137 -2.20 -6.44 0.28
C GLY A 137 -2.34 -5.80 -1.10
N ASP A 138 -2.16 -6.60 -2.14
CA ASP A 138 -2.22 -6.17 -3.56
C ASP A 138 -3.58 -5.61 -4.00
N SER A 139 -4.62 -5.74 -3.17
CA SER A 139 -5.97 -5.23 -3.49
C SER A 139 -6.05 -3.70 -3.51
N ALA A 140 -5.17 -2.99 -2.79
CA ALA A 140 -5.12 -1.54 -2.81
C ALA A 140 -4.62 -0.99 -4.18
N GLY A 141 -5.42 -0.16 -4.84
CA GLY A 141 -5.00 0.44 -6.10
C GLY A 141 -3.91 1.50 -5.90
N ILE A 142 -2.97 1.61 -6.84
CA ILE A 142 -2.01 2.73 -6.89
C ILE A 142 -2.69 4.11 -6.74
N PRO A 143 -3.87 4.39 -7.35
CA PRO A 143 -4.57 5.66 -7.14
C PRO A 143 -4.94 5.93 -5.68
N GLN A 144 -5.35 4.90 -4.93
CA GLN A 144 -5.71 5.04 -3.51
C GLN A 144 -4.47 5.31 -2.67
N LEU A 145 -3.37 4.62 -2.96
CA LEU A 145 -2.09 4.84 -2.32
C LEU A 145 -1.58 6.26 -2.60
N ILE A 146 -1.69 6.76 -3.83
CA ILE A 146 -1.30 8.13 -4.20
C ILE A 146 -2.03 9.18 -3.36
N VAL A 147 -3.34 9.04 -3.15
CA VAL A 147 -4.10 9.97 -2.28
C VAL A 147 -3.51 9.97 -0.87
N LEU A 148 -3.29 8.80 -0.28
CA LEU A 148 -2.73 8.68 1.06
C LEU A 148 -1.29 9.24 1.13
N ILE A 149 -0.46 8.98 0.12
CA ILE A 149 0.92 9.49 0.05
C ILE A 149 0.92 11.02 -0.01
N ALA A 150 0.11 11.60 -0.89
CA ALA A 150 0.02 13.05 -1.06
C ALA A 150 -0.35 13.73 0.26
N GLU A 151 -1.34 13.19 0.97
CA GLU A 151 -1.76 13.74 2.25
C GLU A 151 -0.76 13.46 3.37
N ALA A 152 -0.14 12.29 3.43
CA ALA A 152 0.93 11.99 4.38
C ALA A 152 2.10 12.98 4.23
N MET A 153 2.50 13.29 3.00
CA MET A 153 3.53 14.31 2.73
C MET A 153 3.08 15.72 3.12
N ASN A 154 1.81 16.09 2.88
CA ASN A 154 1.28 17.41 3.25
C ASN A 154 1.30 17.64 4.78
N PHE A 155 1.10 16.58 5.56
CA PHE A 155 1.11 16.62 7.02
C PHE A 155 2.44 16.19 7.65
N TYR A 156 3.49 16.01 6.85
CA TYR A 156 4.82 15.62 7.30
C TYR A 156 4.88 14.25 8.02
N ASP A 157 3.90 13.36 7.80
CA ASP A 157 3.93 11.97 8.25
C ASP A 157 4.82 11.15 7.32
N TRP A 158 6.13 11.34 7.48
CA TRP A 158 7.15 10.75 6.62
C TRP A 158 7.18 9.23 6.66
N ASP A 159 6.88 8.64 7.81
CA ASP A 159 6.94 7.19 8.00
C ASP A 159 5.79 6.51 7.26
N SER A 160 4.57 7.05 7.37
CA SER A 160 3.44 6.57 6.57
C SER A 160 3.69 6.82 5.08
N ALA A 161 4.19 8.01 4.70
CA ALA A 161 4.49 8.34 3.30
C ALA A 161 5.51 7.37 2.69
N GLU A 162 6.61 7.05 3.41
CA GLU A 162 7.64 6.14 2.93
C GLU A 162 7.11 4.71 2.75
N ARG A 163 6.31 4.21 3.71
CA ARG A 163 5.66 2.89 3.58
C ARG A 163 4.72 2.83 2.38
N LEU A 164 3.82 3.81 2.27
CA LEU A 164 2.83 3.88 1.18
C LEU A 164 3.50 4.03 -0.20
N VAL A 165 4.55 4.85 -0.32
CA VAL A 165 5.32 5.02 -1.56
C VAL A 165 6.00 3.73 -1.96
N ASN A 166 6.68 3.07 -1.03
CA ASN A 166 7.38 1.82 -1.33
C ASN A 166 6.39 0.75 -1.79
N GLU A 167 5.23 0.70 -1.16
CA GLU A 167 4.13 -0.18 -1.54
C GLU A 167 3.52 0.17 -2.90
N ALA A 168 3.40 1.45 -3.25
CA ALA A 168 2.89 1.88 -4.55
C ALA A 168 3.88 1.55 -5.68
N VAL A 169 5.19 1.71 -5.44
CA VAL A 169 6.24 1.48 -6.45
C VAL A 169 6.53 -0.01 -6.65
N SER A 170 6.34 -0.86 -5.63
CA SER A 170 6.53 -2.31 -5.73
C SER A 170 5.46 -3.01 -6.57
N ARG A 171 4.27 -2.41 -6.69
CA ARG A 171 3.12 -2.99 -7.39
C ARG A 171 3.31 -2.96 -8.90
N LYS A 172 3.01 -4.10 -9.54
CA LYS A 172 2.95 -4.16 -11.00
C LYS A 172 1.73 -3.38 -11.51
N SER A 173 1.95 -2.40 -12.38
CA SER A 173 0.87 -1.60 -12.95
C SER A 173 1.16 -1.15 -14.38
N ILE A 174 0.20 -0.43 -14.98
CA ILE A 174 0.40 0.23 -16.27
C ILE A 174 1.44 1.36 -16.12
N PRO A 175 2.21 1.67 -17.17
CA PRO A 175 3.36 2.57 -17.02
C PRO A 175 3.02 3.99 -16.54
N THR A 176 1.83 4.50 -16.84
CA THR A 176 1.36 5.81 -16.33
C THR A 176 1.16 5.80 -14.82
N LEU A 177 0.52 4.77 -14.26
CA LEU A 177 0.37 4.64 -12.81
C LEU A 177 1.71 4.39 -12.12
N GLN A 178 2.61 3.62 -12.75
CA GLN A 178 3.96 3.42 -12.24
C GLN A 178 4.76 4.72 -12.19
N ALA A 179 4.68 5.54 -13.25
CA ALA A 179 5.35 6.84 -13.31
C ALA A 179 4.83 7.80 -12.23
N GLU A 180 3.52 7.79 -11.96
CA GLU A 180 2.95 8.62 -10.90
C GLU A 180 3.40 8.14 -9.51
N ALA A 181 3.45 6.84 -9.24
CA ALA A 181 4.01 6.32 -7.99
C ALA A 181 5.49 6.73 -7.80
N LEU A 182 6.29 6.63 -8.87
CA LEU A 182 7.69 7.07 -8.88
C LEU A 182 7.85 8.58 -8.72
N ARG A 183 6.94 9.39 -9.26
CA ARG A 183 6.89 10.84 -9.04
C ARG A 183 6.75 11.17 -7.55
N TYR A 184 5.82 10.50 -6.86
CA TYR A 184 5.65 10.70 -5.43
C TYR A 184 6.85 10.21 -4.61
N LYS A 185 7.45 9.09 -5.02
CA LYS A 185 8.74 8.65 -4.45
C LYS A 185 9.80 9.73 -4.58
N ALA A 186 9.94 10.31 -5.77
CA ALA A 186 10.93 11.33 -6.02
C ALA A 186 10.73 12.55 -5.12
N ARG A 187 9.51 13.07 -5.06
CA ARG A 187 9.15 14.21 -4.19
C ARG A 187 9.44 13.92 -2.72
N LEU A 188 9.07 12.73 -2.23
CA LEU A 188 9.35 12.32 -0.85
C LEU A 188 10.86 12.30 -0.57
N MET A 189 11.67 11.76 -1.47
CA MET A 189 13.13 11.72 -1.30
C MET A 189 13.74 13.11 -1.24
N PHE A 190 13.28 14.07 -2.06
CA PHE A 190 13.69 15.46 -1.94
C PHE A 190 13.31 16.09 -0.60
N LEU A 191 12.06 15.89 -0.14
CA LEU A 191 11.61 16.39 1.17
C LEU A 191 12.40 15.79 2.34
N ARG A 192 12.92 14.58 2.17
CA ARG A 192 13.77 13.86 3.14
C ARG A 192 15.26 14.20 3.01
N GLY A 193 15.64 15.12 2.13
CA GLY A 193 17.03 15.51 1.90
C GLY A 193 17.86 14.50 1.08
N ARG A 194 17.22 13.47 0.52
CA ARG A 194 17.84 12.41 -0.29
C ARG A 194 17.75 12.76 -1.78
N ALA A 195 18.36 13.87 -2.18
CA ALA A 195 18.21 14.43 -3.52
C ALA A 195 18.61 13.43 -4.64
N GLN A 196 19.67 12.64 -4.45
CA GLN A 196 20.08 11.68 -5.48
C GLN A 196 19.05 10.57 -5.69
N ASP A 197 18.46 10.04 -4.63
CA ASP A 197 17.37 9.06 -4.73
C ASP A 197 16.14 9.67 -5.39
N GLY A 198 15.87 10.95 -5.11
CA GLY A 198 14.81 11.72 -5.76
C GLY A 198 15.03 11.86 -7.27
N ARG A 199 16.23 12.25 -7.69
CA ARG A 199 16.63 12.36 -9.10
C ARG A 199 16.46 11.03 -9.83
N ASN A 200 16.96 9.95 -9.24
CA ASN A 200 16.85 8.61 -9.80
C ASN A 200 15.37 8.20 -9.96
N ALA A 201 14.52 8.51 -8.98
CA ALA A 201 13.09 8.20 -9.05
C ALA A 201 12.35 9.04 -10.13
N PHE A 202 12.66 10.33 -10.29
CA PHE A 202 12.11 11.13 -11.39
C PHE A 202 12.55 10.61 -12.76
N GLU A 203 13.83 10.24 -12.90
CA GLU A 203 14.35 9.65 -14.13
C GLU A 203 13.62 8.35 -14.47
N GLN A 204 13.45 7.47 -13.49
CA GLN A 204 12.66 6.24 -13.66
C GLN A 204 11.20 6.54 -14.04
N ALA A 205 10.58 7.57 -13.46
CA ALA A 205 9.21 7.97 -13.80
C ALA A 205 9.09 8.39 -15.27
N VAL A 206 10.00 9.22 -15.75
CA VAL A 206 10.02 9.68 -17.16
C VAL A 206 10.31 8.50 -18.10
N LEU A 207 11.24 7.61 -17.73
CA LEU A 207 11.57 6.42 -18.51
C LEU A 207 10.40 5.45 -18.60
N ALA A 208 9.64 5.25 -17.53
CA ALA A 208 8.49 4.36 -17.50
C ALA A 208 7.48 4.71 -18.60
N ILE A 209 7.22 6.00 -18.83
CA ILE A 209 6.30 6.47 -19.87
C ILE A 209 6.99 6.93 -21.15
N ARG A 210 8.28 6.63 -21.38
CA ARG A 210 9.03 7.12 -22.55
C ARG A 210 8.44 6.65 -23.87
N ASN A 211 8.03 5.38 -23.93
CA ASN A 211 7.53 4.75 -25.15
C ASN A 211 6.00 4.65 -25.18
N GLU A 212 5.30 5.19 -24.17
CA GLU A 212 3.85 5.19 -24.11
C GLU A 212 3.25 5.98 -25.28
N PRO A 213 2.46 5.33 -26.16
CA PRO A 213 1.74 6.02 -27.20
C PRO A 213 0.44 6.57 -26.61
N GLY A 214 0.17 7.87 -26.79
CA GLY A 214 -1.08 8.42 -26.31
C GLY A 214 -1.18 9.92 -26.39
N TRP A 215 -2.40 10.38 -26.64
CA TRP A 215 -2.74 11.78 -26.51
C TRP A 215 -2.66 12.20 -25.03
N GLY A 216 -1.93 13.28 -24.73
CA GLY A 216 -1.72 13.74 -23.36
C GLY A 216 -0.48 13.17 -22.63
N ILE A 217 0.19 12.13 -23.15
CA ILE A 217 1.40 11.58 -22.52
C ILE A 217 2.53 12.61 -22.45
N ASN A 218 2.71 13.45 -23.46
CA ASN A 218 3.67 14.56 -23.40
C ASN A 218 3.30 15.61 -22.34
N GLY A 219 2.02 15.83 -22.08
CA GLY A 219 1.57 16.65 -20.97
C GLY A 219 1.94 16.04 -19.62
N MET A 220 1.82 14.72 -19.48
CA MET A 220 2.28 14.00 -18.29
C MET A 220 3.81 14.08 -18.12
N ARG A 221 4.59 13.88 -19.19
CA ARG A 221 6.05 14.04 -19.18
C ARG A 221 6.45 15.47 -18.77
N ALA A 222 5.80 16.48 -19.35
CA ALA A 222 6.01 17.88 -18.98
C ALA A 222 5.66 18.12 -17.49
N SER A 223 4.54 17.58 -16.99
CA SER A 223 4.18 17.70 -15.57
C SER A 223 5.21 17.04 -14.65
N LEU A 224 5.72 15.85 -14.99
CA LEU A 224 6.77 15.18 -14.22
C LEU A 224 8.07 15.99 -14.18
N VAL A 225 8.50 16.53 -15.32
CA VAL A 225 9.71 17.35 -15.40
C VAL A 225 9.51 18.68 -14.67
N SER A 226 8.32 19.28 -14.74
CA SER A 226 7.98 20.48 -13.98
C SER A 226 8.16 20.28 -12.47
N ASP A 227 7.64 19.16 -11.94
CA ASP A 227 7.83 18.80 -10.53
C ASP A 227 9.31 18.59 -10.18
N TRP A 228 10.09 18.00 -11.08
CA TRP A 228 11.53 17.82 -10.90
C TRP A 228 12.25 19.18 -10.88
N VAL A 229 11.96 20.08 -11.81
CA VAL A 229 12.49 21.45 -11.84
C VAL A 229 12.26 22.15 -10.50
N VAL A 230 11.03 22.06 -9.99
CA VAL A 230 10.64 22.68 -8.71
C VAL A 230 11.35 22.03 -7.54
N ALA A 231 11.50 20.70 -7.54
CA ALA A 231 12.22 19.98 -6.50
C ALA A 231 13.71 20.38 -6.43
N GLU A 232 14.39 20.49 -7.58
CA GLU A 232 15.79 20.95 -7.63
C GLU A 232 15.91 22.41 -7.18
N ALA A 233 15.00 23.29 -7.62
CA ALA A 233 14.98 24.69 -7.22
C ALA A 233 14.75 24.85 -5.71
N LEU A 234 13.83 24.07 -5.14
CA LEU A 234 13.59 23.98 -3.70
C LEU A 234 14.83 23.51 -2.95
N PHE A 235 15.55 22.53 -3.50
CA PHE A 235 16.78 22.01 -2.91
C PHE A 235 17.97 22.99 -3.05
N GLY A 236 17.89 23.94 -3.99
CA GLY A 236 18.90 24.97 -4.24
C GLY A 236 19.85 24.65 -5.41
N ASP A 237 19.60 23.58 -6.17
CA ASP A 237 20.41 23.21 -7.33
C ASP A 237 19.87 23.89 -8.60
N CYS A 238 20.19 25.19 -8.73
CA CYS A 238 19.68 26.00 -9.84
C CYS A 238 20.20 25.54 -11.22
N ASN A 239 21.39 24.93 -11.28
CA ASN A 239 21.95 24.44 -12.54
C ASN A 239 21.15 23.25 -13.07
N LEU A 240 20.86 22.25 -12.22
CA LEU A 240 20.01 21.13 -12.62
C LEU A 240 18.57 21.57 -12.86
N SER A 241 18.05 22.49 -12.05
CA SER A 241 16.71 23.06 -12.27
C SER A 241 16.60 23.69 -13.67
N SER A 242 17.54 24.55 -14.07
CA SER A 242 17.59 25.17 -15.40
C SER A 242 17.74 24.12 -16.52
N ALA A 243 18.60 23.12 -16.35
CA ALA A 243 18.76 22.05 -17.34
C ALA A 243 17.45 21.27 -17.55
N ARG A 244 16.67 21.04 -16.48
CA ARG A 244 15.35 20.37 -16.58
C ARG A 244 14.27 21.28 -17.17
N VAL A 245 14.38 22.59 -17.05
CA VAL A 245 13.47 23.52 -17.73
C VAL A 245 13.57 23.38 -19.24
N GLN A 246 14.76 23.19 -19.80
CA GLN A 246 14.90 22.92 -21.24
C GLN A 246 14.13 21.67 -21.66
N GLN A 247 14.26 20.57 -20.90
CA GLN A 247 13.51 19.34 -21.14
C GLN A 247 11.99 19.54 -21.02
N PHE A 248 11.53 20.38 -20.08
CA PHE A 248 10.12 20.77 -19.96
C PHE A 248 9.63 21.50 -21.23
N VAL A 249 10.41 22.47 -21.71
CA VAL A 249 10.10 23.24 -22.92
C VAL A 249 9.99 22.32 -24.14
N GLU A 250 10.89 21.36 -24.28
CA GLU A 250 10.85 20.36 -25.36
C GLU A 250 9.57 19.54 -25.35
N PHE A 251 9.04 19.16 -24.17
CA PHE A 251 7.78 18.43 -24.08
C PHE A 251 6.57 19.34 -24.33
N VAL A 252 6.57 20.55 -23.76
CA VAL A 252 5.40 21.44 -23.81
C VAL A 252 5.18 22.08 -25.19
N THR A 253 6.22 22.12 -26.01
CA THR A 253 6.16 22.65 -27.38
C THR A 253 5.72 21.62 -28.41
N GLN A 254 5.60 20.34 -28.04
CA GLN A 254 5.15 19.32 -28.98
C GLN A 254 3.67 19.51 -29.38
N PRO A 255 3.32 19.28 -30.66
CA PRO A 255 2.00 19.60 -31.20
C PRO A 255 0.86 18.77 -30.60
N GLN A 256 1.14 17.68 -29.88
CA GLN A 256 0.10 16.82 -29.29
C GLN A 256 -0.51 17.41 -28.01
N ILE A 257 0.03 18.51 -27.46
CA ILE A 257 -0.52 19.16 -26.27
C ILE A 257 -1.43 20.32 -26.72
N GLN A 258 -2.70 20.30 -26.30
CA GLN A 258 -3.61 21.40 -26.62
C GLN A 258 -3.14 22.72 -26.01
N THR A 259 -3.40 23.83 -26.70
CA THR A 259 -3.03 25.18 -26.26
C THR A 259 -3.45 25.50 -24.82
N PRO A 260 -4.69 25.21 -24.36
CA PRO A 260 -5.08 25.49 -22.97
C PRO A 260 -4.23 24.72 -21.96
N THR A 261 -3.98 23.43 -22.21
CA THR A 261 -3.12 22.59 -21.34
C THR A 261 -1.69 23.09 -21.32
N LYS A 262 -1.14 23.45 -22.49
CA LYS A 262 0.20 24.04 -22.62
C LYS A 262 0.33 25.31 -21.78
N LEU A 263 -0.60 26.25 -21.92
CA LEU A 263 -0.59 27.50 -21.14
C LEU A 263 -0.72 27.24 -19.64
N GLY A 264 -1.57 26.30 -19.25
CA GLY A 264 -1.73 25.90 -17.85
C GLY A 264 -0.43 25.34 -17.24
N LEU A 265 0.27 24.46 -17.96
CA LEU A 265 1.55 23.89 -17.50
C LEU A 265 2.64 24.96 -17.36
N ILE A 266 2.76 25.85 -18.36
CA ILE A 266 3.75 26.95 -18.32
C ILE A 266 3.45 27.90 -17.16
N ALA A 267 2.19 28.30 -16.99
CA ALA A 267 1.78 29.19 -15.91
C ALA A 267 2.00 28.57 -14.53
N ALA A 268 1.70 27.27 -14.37
CA ALA A 268 1.92 26.55 -13.13
C ALA A 268 3.42 26.50 -12.75
N LEU A 269 4.29 26.13 -13.70
CA LEU A 269 5.73 26.07 -13.44
C LEU A 269 6.31 27.47 -13.11
N ARG A 270 5.92 28.50 -13.87
CA ARG A 270 6.32 29.89 -13.60
C ARG A 270 5.88 30.33 -12.21
N SER A 271 4.64 30.06 -11.84
CA SER A 271 4.09 30.41 -10.52
C SER A 271 4.83 29.68 -9.40
N GLN A 272 5.13 28.39 -9.57
CA GLN A 272 5.88 27.62 -8.57
C GLN A 272 7.30 28.15 -8.41
N LEU A 273 8.03 28.41 -9.51
CA LEU A 273 9.38 28.96 -9.45
C LEU A 273 9.43 30.37 -8.85
N SER A 274 8.47 31.23 -9.19
CA SER A 274 8.41 32.59 -8.65
C SER A 274 8.09 32.61 -7.15
N GLN A 275 7.23 31.71 -6.67
CA GLN A 275 6.94 31.56 -5.25
C GLN A 275 8.16 31.12 -4.44
N GLN A 276 9.05 30.30 -5.02
CA GLN A 276 10.27 29.87 -4.33
C GLN A 276 11.31 30.99 -4.23
N ASN A 277 11.40 31.85 -5.26
CA ASN A 277 12.37 32.95 -5.34
C ASN A 277 13.83 32.54 -5.01
N ARG A 278 14.19 31.26 -5.27
CA ARG A 278 15.52 30.70 -4.99
C ARG A 278 16.45 30.74 -6.20
N CYS A 279 15.92 30.45 -7.38
CA CYS A 279 16.66 30.40 -8.64
C CYS A 279 16.13 31.48 -9.59
N VAL A 280 17.02 32.02 -10.43
CA VAL A 280 16.61 32.95 -11.49
C VAL A 280 15.74 32.20 -12.50
N MET A 281 14.64 32.82 -12.92
CA MET A 281 13.74 32.24 -13.93
C MET A 281 14.51 31.99 -15.23
N PRO A 282 14.54 30.75 -15.77
CA PRO A 282 15.26 30.49 -17.01
C PRO A 282 14.67 31.26 -18.20
N GLY A 283 15.53 31.71 -19.09
CA GLY A 283 15.15 32.54 -20.24
C GLY A 283 14.22 31.81 -21.20
N GLU A 284 14.44 30.50 -21.38
CA GLU A 284 13.65 29.62 -22.23
C GLU A 284 12.20 29.53 -21.75
N LEU A 285 11.99 29.43 -20.42
CA LEU A 285 10.66 29.45 -19.84
C LEU A 285 10.05 30.85 -19.90
N SER A 286 10.84 31.91 -19.85
CA SER A 286 10.37 33.30 -19.94
C SER A 286 9.94 33.70 -21.36
N ALA A 287 10.47 33.02 -22.38
CA ALA A 287 10.17 33.28 -23.79
C ALA A 287 8.88 32.61 -24.32
N LEU A 288 8.26 31.70 -23.54
CA LEU A 288 7.04 30.96 -23.90
C LEU A 288 5.71 31.67 -23.58
#